data_AF-A0A8W8JIL9-F1
#
_entry.id   AF-A0A8W8JIL9-F1
#
_cell.length_a   1.000
_cell.length_b   1.000
_cell.length_c   1.000
_cell.angle_alpha   90.00
_cell.angle_beta   90.00
_cell.angle_gamma   90.00
#
_symmetry.space_group_name_H-M   'P 1'
#
loop_
_entity.id
_entity.type
_entity.pdbx_description
1 polymer ?
#
loop_
_entity_poly.entity_id
_entity_poly.type
_entity_poly.pdbx_seq_one_letter_code
_entity_poly.pdbx_strand_id
1 'polypeptide(L)'
;MKSFTLEDWKKEIQLALSDGKYIHLVNHEIPELKKYMETGIGDVFLKFADAIELLTSITGINSIPVHTCTFTISFGVMSNIFKKIGTQFKSTIPQIDEDKTYSALLRFQDSELRAEAAGLEDLLYHTHAYLNEIDDQARESVVIRLEDKFPTNDSVRFLGKLKAKTYELLTTSDLQSAHRASVYVNLYFRLAILRTLVLWQVFCIKERSGFDRPSTQGVLALITESNKSDLEVLTYVTETNFQKSVFLTIFTPTKCEHYLHFLRIHRIKIPTVGGGKSFCGSIRNICLSNSPDIKFKMSSLYWGRICGSDKKNSASCKFELEPVENENLNCIFYIRSTKYSDYYVYMHKEGNCFSFKGQPGPEGQWKVVQFENGSQVQYIMSPIKWPCRFLYLKSFLGNAQLYIGGTYDLEANKDQSLWEIPEA
;
A
#
# COMPACT_ATOMS: atom_id res chain seq x y z
N MET A 1 18.70 0.21 35.83
CA MET A 1 17.51 -0.66 35.67
C MET A 1 17.61 -1.79 36.69
N LYS A 2 16.58 -2.02 37.52
CA LYS A 2 16.38 -3.39 38.06
C LYS A 2 16.21 -4.29 36.83
N SER A 3 16.86 -5.44 36.78
CA SER A 3 16.66 -6.38 35.67
C SER A 3 15.19 -6.81 35.66
N PHE A 4 14.38 -6.30 34.73
CA PHE A 4 13.06 -6.87 34.51
C PHE A 4 13.25 -8.19 33.75
N THR A 5 12.50 -9.21 34.13
CA THR A 5 12.51 -10.49 33.45
C THR A 5 11.42 -10.52 32.37
N LEU A 6 11.56 -11.41 31.38
CA LEU A 6 10.49 -11.68 30.41
C LEU A 6 9.18 -12.06 31.11
N GLU A 7 9.29 -12.75 32.24
CA GLU A 7 8.16 -13.18 33.03
C GLU A 7 7.46 -11.99 33.71
N ASP A 8 8.18 -10.94 34.11
CA ASP A 8 7.57 -9.71 34.63
C ASP A 8 6.76 -9.00 33.54
N TRP A 9 7.31 -8.90 32.33
CA TRP A 9 6.64 -8.27 31.19
C TRP A 9 5.40 -9.06 30.74
N LYS A 10 5.54 -10.38 30.61
CA LYS A 10 4.40 -11.26 30.29
C LYS A 10 3.32 -11.18 31.35
N LYS A 11 3.69 -11.20 32.64
CA LYS A 11 2.73 -11.16 33.75
C LYS A 11 1.94 -9.85 33.76
N GLU A 12 2.62 -8.71 33.55
CA GLU A 12 1.95 -7.40 33.48
C GLU A 12 0.91 -7.36 32.34
N ILE A 13 1.25 -7.89 31.17
CA ILE A 13 0.33 -7.95 30.02
C ILE A 13 -0.79 -8.99 30.22
N GLN A 14 -0.49 -10.17 30.78
CA GLN A 14 -1.48 -11.21 31.05
C GLN A 14 -2.54 -10.76 32.06
N LEU A 15 -2.16 -9.98 33.07
CA LEU A 15 -3.09 -9.42 34.06
C LEU A 15 -4.14 -8.51 33.42
N ALA A 16 -3.78 -7.84 32.33
CA ALA A 16 -4.67 -6.97 31.58
C ALA A 16 -5.46 -7.66 30.47
N LEU A 17 -4.98 -8.81 30.00
CA LEU A 17 -5.45 -9.49 28.80
C LEU A 17 -5.98 -10.90 29.12
N SER A 18 -6.65 -11.06 30.27
CA SER A 18 -7.14 -12.34 30.78
C SER A 18 -8.21 -13.01 29.91
N ASP A 19 -8.88 -12.24 29.05
CA ASP A 19 -9.74 -12.78 28.01
C ASP A 19 -8.86 -13.35 26.90
N GLY A 20 -8.85 -14.68 26.74
CA GLY A 20 -7.94 -15.43 25.84
C GLY A 20 -7.84 -14.98 24.38
N LYS A 21 -8.63 -13.98 23.96
CA LYS A 21 -8.52 -13.23 22.69
C LYS A 21 -7.10 -12.71 22.41
N TYR A 22 -6.34 -12.34 23.43
CA TYR A 22 -5.01 -11.74 23.27
C TYR A 22 -3.87 -12.65 23.70
N ILE A 23 -4.13 -13.94 23.92
CA ILE A 23 -3.11 -14.91 24.34
C ILE A 23 -2.00 -15.07 23.29
N HIS A 24 -2.31 -14.81 22.01
CA HIS A 24 -1.32 -14.81 20.93
C HIS A 24 -0.23 -13.74 21.16
N LEU A 25 -0.60 -12.50 21.52
CA LEU A 25 0.32 -11.40 21.86
C LEU A 25 1.37 -11.80 22.90
N VAL A 26 0.92 -12.51 23.93
CA VAL A 26 1.79 -12.97 25.02
C VAL A 26 2.71 -14.11 24.59
N ASN A 27 2.21 -14.99 23.72
CA ASN A 27 2.90 -16.22 23.33
C ASN A 27 3.81 -16.04 22.11
N HIS A 28 3.57 -15.03 21.27
CA HIS A 28 4.28 -14.83 20.01
C HIS A 28 4.99 -13.47 19.96
N GLU A 29 4.25 -12.36 20.05
CA GLU A 29 4.79 -11.01 19.86
C GLU A 29 5.80 -10.63 20.95
N ILE A 30 5.50 -10.89 22.24
CA ILE A 30 6.43 -10.58 23.35
C ILE A 30 7.77 -11.34 23.23
N PRO A 31 7.79 -12.68 23.06
CA PRO A 31 9.05 -13.41 22.85
C PRO A 31 9.86 -12.91 21.66
N GLU A 32 9.18 -12.61 20.54
CA GLU A 32 9.83 -12.12 19.32
C GLU A 32 10.43 -10.72 19.49
N LEU A 33 9.72 -9.81 20.17
CA LEU A 33 10.22 -8.48 20.50
C LEU A 33 11.39 -8.55 21.50
N LYS A 34 11.34 -9.45 22.49
CA LYS A 34 12.46 -9.68 23.40
C LYS A 34 13.70 -10.19 22.66
N LYS A 35 13.55 -11.21 21.82
CA LYS A 35 14.66 -11.75 21.03
C LYS A 35 15.27 -10.67 20.13
N TYR A 36 14.44 -9.82 19.55
CA TYR A 36 14.91 -8.67 18.78
C TYR A 36 15.68 -7.67 19.65
N MET A 37 15.22 -7.37 20.87
CA MET A 37 16.00 -6.56 21.80
C MET A 37 17.34 -7.20 22.17
N GLU A 38 17.43 -8.53 22.30
CA GLU A 38 18.68 -9.19 22.70
C GLU A 38 19.68 -9.28 21.55
N THR A 39 19.21 -9.61 20.35
CA THR A 39 20.08 -9.94 19.21
C THR A 39 20.20 -8.82 18.19
N GLY A 40 19.23 -7.91 18.12
CA GLY A 40 19.11 -6.92 17.04
C GLY A 40 18.82 -7.53 15.66
N ILE A 41 18.69 -8.86 15.57
CA ILE A 41 18.49 -9.61 14.33
C ILE A 41 16.99 -9.68 14.02
N GLY A 42 16.64 -9.41 12.77
CA GLY A 42 15.29 -9.56 12.26
C GLY A 42 14.89 -8.43 11.33
N ASP A 43 13.73 -8.59 10.71
CA ASP A 43 13.14 -7.56 9.88
C ASP A 43 12.58 -6.43 10.74
N VAL A 44 13.22 -5.25 10.67
CA VAL A 44 12.89 -4.09 11.51
C VAL A 44 11.43 -3.62 11.36
N PHE A 45 10.86 -3.72 10.16
CA PHE A 45 9.47 -3.32 9.92
C PHE A 45 8.48 -4.35 10.48
N LEU A 46 8.83 -5.64 10.48
CA LEU A 46 8.04 -6.65 11.19
C LEU A 46 8.04 -6.39 12.69
N LYS A 47 9.20 -6.07 13.27
CA LYS A 47 9.30 -5.77 14.71
C LYS A 47 8.56 -4.50 15.08
N PHE A 48 8.55 -3.51 14.19
CA PHE A 48 7.71 -2.34 14.35
C PHE A 48 6.21 -2.70 14.28
N ALA A 49 5.79 -3.58 13.36
CA ALA A 49 4.41 -4.08 13.31
C ALA A 49 4.00 -4.77 14.62
N ASP A 50 4.81 -5.72 15.10
CA ASP A 50 4.56 -6.45 16.34
C ASP A 50 4.44 -5.49 17.55
N ALA A 51 5.28 -4.45 17.59
CA ALA A 51 5.27 -3.42 18.61
C ALA A 51 3.98 -2.56 18.60
N ILE A 52 3.55 -2.13 17.42
CA ILE A 52 2.33 -1.32 17.23
C ILE A 52 1.09 -2.14 17.58
N GLU A 53 1.05 -3.40 17.18
CA GLU A 53 -0.03 -4.34 17.48
C GLU A 53 -0.20 -4.55 18.99
N LEU A 54 0.90 -4.76 19.70
CA LEU A 54 0.89 -4.88 21.15
C LEU A 54 0.40 -3.59 21.83
N LEU A 55 0.92 -2.43 21.45
CA LEU A 55 0.53 -1.15 22.06
C LEU A 55 -0.92 -0.80 21.80
N THR A 56 -1.39 -0.95 20.56
CA THR A 56 -2.79 -0.70 20.21
C THR A 56 -3.72 -1.60 21.01
N SER A 57 -3.30 -2.85 21.26
CA SER A 57 -4.06 -3.78 22.09
C SER A 57 -4.09 -3.37 23.56
N ILE A 58 -2.99 -2.85 24.11
CA ILE A 58 -2.91 -2.34 25.49
C ILE A 58 -3.73 -1.05 25.65
N THR A 59 -3.59 -0.09 24.74
CA THR A 59 -4.24 1.22 24.83
C THR A 59 -5.72 1.19 24.43
N GLY A 60 -6.14 0.19 23.67
CA GLY A 60 -7.54 0.00 23.25
C GLY A 60 -8.45 -0.62 24.32
N ILE A 61 -7.91 -0.97 25.49
CA ILE A 61 -8.68 -1.58 26.58
C ILE A 61 -9.41 -0.48 27.35
N ASN A 62 -10.61 -0.13 26.89
CA ASN A 62 -11.49 0.85 27.54
C ASN A 62 -12.00 0.41 28.93
N SER A 63 -11.67 -0.81 29.37
CA SER A 63 -12.32 -1.49 30.49
C SER A 63 -11.41 -1.84 31.69
N ILE A 64 -10.13 -1.49 31.70
CA ILE A 64 -9.29 -1.76 32.89
C ILE A 64 -9.50 -0.64 33.92
N PRO A 65 -10.00 -0.97 35.13
CA PRO A 65 -10.06 -0.02 36.23
C PRO A 65 -8.65 0.50 36.52
N VAL A 66 -8.54 1.83 36.52
CA VAL A 66 -7.33 2.67 36.60
C VAL A 66 -6.41 2.39 37.80
N HIS A 67 -6.74 1.45 38.68
CA HIS A 67 -6.08 1.25 39.98
C HIS A 67 -5.35 -0.08 40.16
N THR A 68 -5.37 -1.00 39.18
CA THR A 68 -4.82 -2.36 39.38
C THR A 68 -3.74 -2.82 38.41
N CYS A 69 -3.53 -2.16 37.26
CA CYS A 69 -2.44 -2.49 36.32
C CYS A 69 -1.83 -1.22 35.74
N THR A 70 -0.74 -0.75 36.35
CA THR A 70 0.16 0.23 35.73
C THR A 70 1.11 -0.52 34.82
N PHE A 71 1.03 -0.29 33.50
CA PHE A 71 1.88 -0.93 32.48
C PHE A 71 3.30 -0.33 32.41
N THR A 72 3.86 0.04 33.56
CA THR A 72 5.13 0.77 33.63
C THR A 72 6.28 -0.06 33.06
N ILE A 73 6.30 -1.38 33.31
CA ILE A 73 7.33 -2.27 32.76
C ILE A 73 7.17 -2.34 31.23
N SER A 74 5.96 -2.60 30.75
CA SER A 74 5.66 -2.71 29.33
C SER A 74 6.03 -1.45 28.57
N PHE A 75 5.61 -0.27 29.03
CA PHE A 75 5.95 0.98 28.36
C PHE A 75 7.45 1.33 28.46
N GLY A 76 8.13 0.92 29.54
CA GLY A 76 9.59 1.00 29.63
C GLY A 76 10.29 0.13 28.57
N VAL A 77 9.84 -1.11 28.40
CA VAL A 77 10.32 -2.04 27.38
C VAL A 77 10.05 -1.51 25.97
N MET A 78 8.81 -1.08 25.71
CA MET A 78 8.40 -0.56 24.41
C MET A 78 9.18 0.69 24.01
N SER A 79 9.45 1.58 24.98
CA SER A 79 10.34 2.73 24.75
C SER A 79 11.70 2.27 24.21
N ASN A 80 12.35 1.30 24.86
CA ASN A 80 13.64 0.76 24.42
C ASN A 80 13.57 0.04 23.06
N ILE A 81 12.47 -0.66 22.77
CA ILE A 81 12.24 -1.26 21.44
C ILE A 81 12.22 -0.16 20.38
N PHE A 82 11.50 0.94 20.60
CA PHE A 82 11.46 2.05 19.65
C PHE A 82 12.80 2.77 19.51
N LYS A 83 13.61 2.89 20.57
CA LYS A 83 15.00 3.37 20.48
C LYS A 83 15.79 2.56 19.44
N LYS A 84 15.70 1.22 19.51
CA LYS A 84 16.40 0.31 18.59
C LYS A 84 15.84 0.38 17.16
N ILE A 85 14.52 0.34 17.02
CA ILE A 85 13.86 0.41 15.71
C ILE A 85 14.23 1.71 14.98
N GLY A 86 14.14 2.86 15.65
CA GLY A 86 14.46 4.15 15.01
C GLY A 86 15.93 4.29 14.62
N THR A 87 16.85 3.75 15.45
CA THR A 87 18.27 3.68 15.10
C THR A 87 18.50 2.82 13.86
N GLN A 88 17.81 1.68 13.75
CA GLN A 88 17.89 0.81 12.58
C GLN A 88 17.21 1.39 11.34
N PHE A 89 16.08 2.09 11.46
CA PHE A 89 15.47 2.82 10.35
C PHE A 89 16.46 3.82 9.77
N LYS A 90 17.10 4.63 10.63
CA LYS A 90 18.10 5.62 10.19
C LYS A 90 19.30 4.99 9.48
N SER A 91 19.72 3.78 9.85
CA SER A 91 20.86 3.09 9.22
C SER A 91 20.49 2.31 7.95
N THR A 92 19.23 1.89 7.82
CA THR A 92 18.76 1.01 6.72
C THR A 92 18.20 1.83 5.56
N ILE A 93 17.59 2.97 5.86
CA ILE A 93 16.99 3.85 4.86
C ILE A 93 18.10 4.66 4.17
N PRO A 94 18.17 4.70 2.83
CA PRO A 94 19.17 5.48 2.11
C PRO A 94 19.15 6.96 2.50
N GLN A 95 20.33 7.57 2.49
CA GLN A 95 20.45 9.01 2.63
C GLN A 95 19.70 9.73 1.50
N ILE A 96 19.25 10.95 1.76
CA ILE A 96 18.40 11.74 0.86
C ILE A 96 18.99 11.87 -0.56
N ASP A 97 20.31 11.98 -0.67
CA ASP A 97 20.99 12.12 -1.96
C ASP A 97 21.10 10.81 -2.74
N GLU A 98 21.05 9.67 -2.06
CA GLU A 98 21.09 8.33 -2.65
C GLU A 98 19.68 7.74 -2.83
N ASP A 99 18.67 8.36 -2.21
CA ASP A 99 17.30 7.87 -2.21
C ASP A 99 16.58 8.10 -3.55
N LYS A 100 15.96 7.04 -4.06
CA LYS A 100 15.26 7.06 -5.36
C LYS A 100 14.00 7.93 -5.34
N THR A 101 13.30 8.01 -4.20
CA THR A 101 12.09 8.84 -4.03
C THR A 101 12.48 10.31 -4.09
N TYR A 102 13.47 10.73 -3.31
CA TYR A 102 13.96 12.11 -3.32
C TYR A 102 14.58 12.50 -4.66
N SER A 103 15.32 11.59 -5.29
CA SER A 103 15.86 11.79 -6.65
C SER A 103 14.75 11.96 -7.69
N ALA A 104 13.64 11.22 -7.56
CA ALA A 104 12.49 11.36 -8.45
C ALA A 104 11.79 12.72 -8.30
N LEU A 105 11.72 13.29 -7.09
CA LEU A 105 11.18 14.64 -6.88
C LEU A 105 11.94 15.69 -7.72
N LEU A 106 13.28 15.62 -7.80
CA LEU A 106 14.06 16.53 -8.65
C LEU A 106 13.69 16.40 -10.13
N ARG A 107 13.46 15.16 -10.61
CA ARG A 107 13.04 14.92 -12.00
C ARG A 107 11.67 15.54 -12.32
N PHE A 108 10.80 15.62 -11.32
CA PHE A 108 9.49 16.29 -11.43
C PHE A 108 9.55 17.80 -11.09
N GLN A 109 10.74 18.36 -10.91
CA GLN A 109 10.96 19.77 -10.55
C GLN A 109 10.34 20.16 -9.19
N ASP A 110 10.24 19.20 -8.28
CA ASP A 110 9.71 19.36 -6.92
C ASP A 110 10.79 19.68 -5.89
N SER A 111 11.65 20.66 -6.18
CA SER A 111 12.78 21.01 -5.30
C SER A 111 12.33 21.52 -3.92
N GLU A 112 11.28 22.34 -3.88
CA GLU A 112 10.70 22.86 -2.63
C GLU A 112 10.12 21.71 -1.78
N LEU A 113 9.33 20.82 -2.40
CA LEU A 113 8.73 19.68 -1.72
C LEU A 113 9.81 18.69 -1.24
N ARG A 114 10.87 18.50 -2.03
CA ARG A 114 12.06 17.71 -1.63
C ARG A 114 12.71 18.30 -0.38
N ALA A 115 12.93 19.62 -0.35
CA ALA A 115 13.58 20.29 0.77
C ALA A 115 12.71 20.26 2.05
N GLU A 116 11.40 20.49 1.93
CA GLU A 116 10.47 20.38 3.05
C GLU A 116 10.40 18.94 3.61
N ALA A 117 10.32 17.93 2.73
CA ALA A 117 10.32 16.53 3.13
C ALA A 117 11.61 16.14 3.87
N ALA A 118 12.76 16.55 3.31
CA ALA A 118 14.07 16.35 3.91
C ALA A 118 14.15 16.98 5.31
N GLY A 119 13.71 18.24 5.44
CA GLY A 119 13.70 18.95 6.71
C GLY A 119 12.80 18.29 7.75
N LEU A 120 11.62 17.78 7.35
CA LEU A 120 10.74 17.05 8.25
C LEU A 120 11.34 15.71 8.70
N GLU A 121 11.95 14.95 7.78
CA GLU A 121 12.61 13.69 8.09
C GLU A 121 13.77 13.90 9.08
N ASP A 122 14.62 14.89 8.83
CA ASP A 122 15.72 15.26 9.73
C ASP A 122 15.21 15.67 11.12
N LEU A 123 14.14 16.45 11.17
CA LEU A 123 13.52 16.89 12.42
C LEU A 123 12.97 15.70 13.22
N LEU A 124 12.30 14.75 12.57
CA LEU A 124 11.81 13.53 13.21
C LEU A 124 12.96 12.65 13.74
N TYR A 125 14.05 12.49 12.97
CA TYR A 125 15.23 11.76 13.45
C TYR A 125 15.96 12.49 14.58
N HIS A 126 15.98 13.83 14.57
CA HIS A 126 16.53 14.62 15.65
C HIS A 126 15.70 14.47 16.94
N THR A 127 14.37 14.54 16.83
CA THR A 127 13.47 14.25 17.95
C THR A 127 13.67 12.83 18.47
N HIS A 128 13.76 11.83 17.59
CA HIS A 128 14.07 10.45 17.98
C HIS A 128 15.38 10.33 18.76
N ALA A 129 16.45 10.96 18.28
CA ALA A 129 17.74 10.97 18.96
C ALA A 129 17.65 11.62 20.35
N TYR A 130 16.93 12.74 20.48
CA TYR A 130 16.67 13.36 21.78
C TYR A 130 15.92 12.43 22.74
N LEU A 131 14.87 11.74 22.26
CA LEU A 131 14.10 10.79 23.07
C LEU A 131 14.93 9.58 23.52
N ASN A 132 15.97 9.21 22.77
CA ASN A 132 16.87 8.11 23.13
C ASN A 132 17.69 8.44 24.39
N GLU A 133 18.01 9.71 24.63
CA GLU A 133 18.75 10.18 25.80
C GLU A 133 17.90 10.25 27.08
N ILE A 134 16.58 10.07 26.97
CA ILE A 134 15.69 10.10 28.12
C ILE A 134 15.72 8.73 28.83
N ASP A 135 16.28 8.72 30.03
CA ASP A 135 16.32 7.56 30.91
C ASP A 135 15.05 7.44 31.80
N ASP A 136 15.02 6.41 32.63
CA ASP A 136 13.90 6.12 33.53
C ASP A 136 13.86 7.04 34.77
N GLN A 137 14.89 7.86 34.97
CA GLN A 137 15.04 8.81 36.09
C GLN A 137 14.89 10.26 35.62
N ALA A 138 14.42 10.46 34.38
CA ALA A 138 14.23 11.77 33.80
C ALA A 138 13.31 12.63 34.69
N ARG A 139 13.71 13.89 34.88
CA ARG A 139 12.94 14.84 35.69
C ARG A 139 11.53 15.02 35.11
N GLU A 140 10.55 15.10 35.99
CA GLU A 140 9.14 15.37 35.64
C GLU A 140 8.99 16.54 34.66
N SER A 141 9.68 17.65 34.90
CA SER A 141 9.64 18.84 34.04
C SER A 141 10.19 18.64 32.62
N VAL A 142 10.93 17.57 32.38
CA VAL A 142 11.37 17.16 31.03
C VAL A 142 10.28 16.31 30.37
N VAL A 143 9.74 15.33 31.10
CA VAL A 143 8.74 14.37 30.58
C VAL A 143 7.41 15.05 30.25
N ILE A 144 6.98 16.01 31.07
CA ILE A 144 5.71 16.72 30.86
C ILE A 144 5.70 17.52 29.55
N ARG A 145 6.87 17.95 29.02
CA ARG A 145 6.97 18.80 27.82
C ARG A 145 7.43 18.06 26.56
N LEU A 146 7.33 16.73 26.51
CA LEU A 146 7.85 15.94 25.38
C LEU A 146 7.03 16.11 24.10
N GLU A 147 5.73 16.36 24.21
CA GLU A 147 4.86 16.69 23.09
C GLU A 147 5.28 17.99 22.41
N ASP A 148 5.82 18.97 23.16
CA ASP A 148 6.33 20.23 22.61
C ASP A 148 7.62 20.02 21.78
N LYS A 149 8.30 18.89 21.98
CA LYS A 149 9.51 18.51 21.22
C LYS A 149 9.17 17.74 19.95
N PHE A 150 7.94 17.25 19.83
CA PHE A 150 7.48 16.63 18.61
C PHE A 150 7.01 17.71 17.62
N PRO A 151 7.43 17.66 16.35
CA PRO A 151 7.08 18.66 15.36
C PRO A 151 5.64 18.47 14.83
N THR A 152 4.64 18.60 15.72
CA THR A 152 3.22 18.35 15.40
C THR A 152 2.77 19.20 14.23
N ASN A 153 2.98 20.52 14.31
CA ASN A 153 2.50 21.45 13.30
C ASN A 153 3.18 21.22 11.95
N ASP A 154 4.49 20.97 11.92
CA ASP A 154 5.22 20.69 10.68
C ASP A 154 4.80 19.36 10.06
N SER A 155 4.66 18.31 10.88
CA SER A 155 4.20 17.00 10.43
C SER A 155 2.79 17.05 9.85
N VAL A 156 1.85 17.67 10.57
CA VAL A 156 0.45 17.78 10.13
C VAL A 156 0.34 18.63 8.87
N ARG A 157 1.02 19.79 8.84
CA ARG A 157 1.02 20.70 7.68
C ARG A 157 1.60 20.04 6.44
N PHE A 158 2.79 19.43 6.56
CA PHE A 158 3.47 18.85 5.41
C PHE A 158 2.76 17.59 4.88
N LEU A 159 2.38 16.66 5.77
CA LEU A 159 1.65 15.47 5.34
C LEU A 159 0.26 15.84 4.80
N GLY A 160 -0.40 16.87 5.34
CA GLY A 160 -1.64 17.42 4.78
C GLY A 160 -1.45 17.97 3.37
N LYS A 161 -0.38 18.76 3.14
CA LYS A 161 0.01 19.27 1.81
C LYS A 161 0.28 18.13 0.84
N LEU A 162 1.05 17.11 1.26
CA LEU A 162 1.39 15.97 0.43
C LEU A 162 0.17 15.11 0.11
N LYS A 163 -0.74 14.89 1.07
CA LYS A 163 -2.04 14.24 0.88
C LYS A 163 -2.85 14.94 -0.20
N ALA A 164 -3.03 16.26 -0.08
CA ALA A 164 -3.82 17.04 -1.03
C ALA A 164 -3.24 16.98 -2.46
N LYS A 165 -1.93 17.22 -2.59
CA LYS A 165 -1.23 17.13 -3.88
C LYS A 165 -1.28 15.72 -4.48
N THR A 166 -1.19 14.68 -3.64
CA THR A 166 -1.30 13.30 -4.10
C THR A 166 -2.68 13.08 -4.69
N TYR A 167 -3.75 13.44 -3.97
CA TYR A 167 -5.13 13.26 -4.45
C TYR A 167 -5.39 13.97 -5.80
N GLU A 168 -4.91 15.21 -5.96
CA GLU A 168 -4.97 15.94 -7.23
C GLU A 168 -4.30 15.16 -8.38
N LEU A 169 -3.07 14.68 -8.17
CA LEU A 169 -2.33 13.94 -9.20
C LEU A 169 -2.93 12.56 -9.50
N LEU A 170 -3.51 11.89 -8.50
CA LEU A 170 -4.17 10.58 -8.67
C LEU A 170 -5.36 10.63 -9.63
N THR A 171 -6.01 11.79 -9.72
CA THR A 171 -7.22 12.02 -10.53
C THR A 171 -6.93 12.73 -11.86
N THR A 172 -5.67 13.08 -12.12
CA THR A 172 -5.25 13.72 -13.37
C THR A 172 -4.98 12.66 -14.44
N SER A 173 -5.61 12.79 -15.60
CA SER A 173 -5.58 11.82 -16.69
C SER A 173 -4.32 11.87 -17.56
N ASP A 174 -3.13 11.99 -16.96
CA ASP A 174 -1.85 11.95 -17.67
C ASP A 174 -0.79 11.08 -16.98
N LEU A 175 0.09 10.50 -17.79
CA LEU A 175 1.10 9.54 -17.36
C LEU A 175 2.13 10.15 -16.40
N GLN A 176 2.52 11.41 -16.61
CA GLN A 176 3.54 12.06 -15.81
C GLN A 176 3.03 12.36 -14.40
N SER A 177 1.81 12.87 -14.29
CA SER A 177 1.13 13.10 -13.01
C SER A 177 0.95 11.80 -12.23
N ALA A 178 0.57 10.71 -12.90
CA ALA A 178 0.43 9.42 -12.25
C ALA A 178 1.77 8.89 -11.69
N HIS A 179 2.87 9.00 -12.45
CA HIS A 179 4.19 8.61 -11.96
C HIS A 179 4.64 9.47 -10.78
N ARG A 180 4.39 10.78 -10.84
CA ARG A 180 4.64 11.71 -9.74
C ARG A 180 3.81 11.38 -8.50
N ALA A 181 2.54 11.03 -8.66
CA ALA A 181 1.67 10.57 -7.57
C ALA A 181 2.25 9.33 -6.87
N SER A 182 2.78 8.36 -7.63
CA SER A 182 3.41 7.15 -7.07
C SER A 182 4.61 7.48 -6.18
N VAL A 183 5.40 8.50 -6.55
CA VAL A 183 6.51 9.02 -5.73
C VAL A 183 5.98 9.66 -4.46
N TYR A 184 4.93 10.48 -4.56
CA TYR A 184 4.34 11.14 -3.39
C TYR A 184 3.71 10.16 -2.41
N VAL A 185 3.05 9.10 -2.91
CA VAL A 185 2.53 8.00 -2.09
C VAL A 185 3.66 7.36 -1.29
N ASN A 186 4.77 7.00 -1.94
CA ASN A 186 5.91 6.39 -1.25
C ASN A 186 6.52 7.33 -0.21
N LEU A 187 6.65 8.61 -0.53
CA LEU A 187 7.17 9.64 0.38
C LEU A 187 6.25 9.86 1.59
N TYR A 188 4.94 9.92 1.36
CA TYR A 188 3.95 10.08 2.42
C TYR A 188 4.07 8.97 3.45
N PHE A 189 4.08 7.71 2.99
CA PHE A 189 4.16 6.57 3.90
C PHE A 189 5.53 6.45 4.60
N ARG A 190 6.63 6.86 3.96
CA ARG A 190 7.94 6.96 4.63
C ARG A 190 7.87 7.88 5.86
N LEU A 191 7.36 9.09 5.66
CA LEU A 191 7.27 10.10 6.71
C LEU A 191 6.21 9.74 7.75
N ALA A 192 5.09 9.15 7.35
CA ALA A 192 4.04 8.68 8.25
C ALA A 192 4.53 7.57 9.19
N ILE A 193 5.30 6.60 8.68
CA ILE A 193 5.92 5.54 9.48
C ILE A 193 6.85 6.14 10.54
N LEU A 194 7.72 7.06 10.15
CA LEU A 194 8.66 7.72 11.06
C LEU A 194 7.93 8.58 12.10
N ARG A 195 6.88 9.30 11.69
CA ARG A 195 6.01 10.07 12.58
C ARG A 195 5.38 9.18 13.65
N THR A 196 4.82 8.04 13.23
CA THR A 196 4.19 7.05 14.11
C THR A 196 5.20 6.48 15.10
N LEU A 197 6.42 6.16 14.66
CA LEU A 197 7.50 5.72 15.54
C LEU A 197 7.78 6.73 16.66
N VAL A 198 8.00 7.99 16.30
CA VAL A 198 8.36 9.04 17.27
C VAL A 198 7.21 9.31 18.24
N LEU A 199 5.97 9.39 17.76
CA LEU A 199 4.80 9.59 18.62
C LEU A 199 4.62 8.46 19.63
N TRP A 200 4.74 7.21 19.20
CA TRP A 200 4.65 6.06 20.13
C TRP A 200 5.81 6.03 21.13
N GLN A 201 7.00 6.47 20.73
CA GLN A 201 8.12 6.61 21.66
C GLN A 201 7.84 7.69 22.72
N VAL A 202 7.30 8.85 22.33
CA VAL A 202 6.85 9.89 23.28
C VAL A 202 5.82 9.33 24.25
N PHE A 203 4.79 8.66 23.72
CA PHE A 203 3.73 8.06 24.52
C PHE A 203 4.29 7.07 25.55
N CYS A 204 5.16 6.14 25.13
CA CYS A 204 5.77 5.15 26.02
C CYS A 204 6.63 5.80 27.13
N ILE A 205 7.37 6.87 26.82
CA ILE A 205 8.19 7.58 27.81
C ILE A 205 7.31 8.31 28.84
N LYS A 206 6.19 8.91 28.41
CA LYS A 206 5.28 9.60 29.33
C LYS A 206 4.51 8.61 30.20
N GLU A 207 3.93 7.55 29.61
CA GLU A 207 3.19 6.52 30.35
C GLU A 207 4.06 5.79 31.38
N ARG A 208 5.30 5.39 31.04
CA ARG A 208 6.17 4.71 32.01
C ARG A 208 6.54 5.59 33.21
N SER A 209 6.51 6.92 33.04
CA SER A 209 6.89 7.87 34.09
C SER A 209 5.71 8.27 34.97
N GLY A 210 4.49 8.24 34.43
CA GLY A 210 3.25 8.46 35.19
C GLY A 210 3.00 9.89 35.67
N PHE A 211 3.78 10.88 35.21
CA PHE A 211 3.74 12.26 35.74
C PHE A 211 2.52 13.09 35.29
N ASP A 212 2.09 12.96 34.03
CA ASP A 212 1.01 13.81 33.47
C ASP A 212 0.12 13.02 32.53
N ARG A 213 -1.00 12.56 33.08
CA ARG A 213 -1.98 11.76 32.34
C ARG A 213 -2.72 12.58 31.26
N PRO A 214 -3.26 13.80 31.53
CA PRO A 214 -3.87 14.62 30.49
C PRO A 214 -2.98 14.83 29.25
N SER A 215 -1.72 15.22 29.43
CA SER A 215 -0.79 15.40 28.30
C SER A 215 -0.55 14.08 27.56
N THR A 216 -0.38 12.98 28.28
CA THR A 216 -0.18 11.65 27.68
C THR A 216 -1.37 11.20 26.84
N GLN A 217 -2.60 11.49 27.30
CA GLN A 217 -3.81 11.26 26.51
C GLN A 217 -3.88 12.17 25.28
N GLY A 218 -3.35 13.40 25.35
CA GLY A 218 -3.15 14.26 24.19
C GLY A 218 -2.27 13.61 23.12
N VAL A 219 -1.17 12.97 23.51
CA VAL A 219 -0.29 12.24 22.57
C VAL A 219 -1.03 11.05 21.95
N LEU A 220 -1.81 10.29 22.72
CA LEU A 220 -2.61 9.18 22.19
C LEU A 220 -3.67 9.66 21.18
N ALA A 221 -4.29 10.80 21.43
CA ALA A 221 -5.21 11.44 20.49
C ALA A 221 -4.49 11.83 19.18
N LEU A 222 -3.27 12.39 19.27
CA LEU A 222 -2.45 12.70 18.08
C LEU A 222 -2.12 11.45 17.27
N ILE A 223 -1.78 10.33 17.93
CA ILE A 223 -1.54 9.04 17.28
C ILE A 223 -2.81 8.57 16.54
N THR A 224 -3.94 8.63 17.22
CA THR A 224 -5.23 8.16 16.68
C THR A 224 -5.66 8.96 15.45
N GLU A 225 -5.63 10.28 15.52
CA GLU A 225 -5.99 11.16 14.40
C GLU A 225 -4.98 11.05 13.25
N SER A 226 -3.69 10.90 13.56
CA SER A 226 -2.64 10.63 12.57
C SER A 226 -2.91 9.34 11.79
N ASN A 227 -3.21 8.25 12.50
CA ASN A 227 -3.54 6.96 11.90
C ASN A 227 -4.80 7.04 11.02
N LYS A 228 -5.84 7.76 11.47
CA LYS A 228 -7.04 7.98 10.66
C LYS A 228 -6.73 8.70 9.34
N SER A 229 -5.90 9.75 9.40
CA SER A 229 -5.47 10.49 8.20
C SER A 229 -4.64 9.62 7.25
N ASP A 230 -3.75 8.77 7.78
CA ASP A 230 -2.94 7.86 6.97
C ASP A 230 -3.78 6.79 6.28
N LEU A 231 -4.77 6.23 6.98
CA LEU A 231 -5.72 5.27 6.42
C LEU A 231 -6.61 5.90 5.34
N GLU A 232 -6.90 7.20 5.46
CA GLU A 232 -7.60 7.94 4.40
C GLU A 232 -6.73 8.08 3.15
N VAL A 233 -5.43 8.37 3.29
CA VAL A 233 -4.50 8.36 2.14
C VAL A 233 -4.36 6.97 1.54
N LEU A 234 -4.31 5.93 2.37
CA LEU A 234 -4.32 4.56 1.89
C LEU A 234 -5.58 4.29 1.06
N THR A 235 -6.75 4.72 1.55
CA THR A 235 -8.02 4.62 0.82
C THR A 235 -7.94 5.35 -0.51
N TYR A 236 -7.40 6.58 -0.54
CA TYR A 236 -7.21 7.30 -1.80
C TYR A 236 -6.31 6.57 -2.78
N VAL A 237 -5.36 5.75 -2.33
CA VAL A 237 -4.51 4.94 -3.21
C VAL A 237 -5.24 3.69 -3.69
N THR A 238 -5.91 2.98 -2.78
CA THR A 238 -6.51 1.66 -3.06
C THR A 238 -7.90 1.71 -3.69
N GLU A 239 -8.68 2.77 -3.43
CA GLU A 239 -10.05 2.89 -3.93
C GLU A 239 -10.06 2.93 -5.46
N THR A 240 -10.88 2.09 -6.06
CA THR A 240 -10.94 1.96 -7.51
C THR A 240 -12.01 2.89 -8.06
N ASN A 241 -11.60 3.92 -8.79
CA ASN A 241 -12.49 4.87 -9.47
C ASN A 241 -11.96 5.08 -10.90
N PHE A 242 -12.88 5.23 -11.86
CA PHE A 242 -12.58 5.51 -13.25
C PHE A 242 -11.68 6.74 -13.45
N GLN A 243 -11.85 7.81 -12.67
CA GLN A 243 -10.99 9.00 -12.76
C GLN A 243 -9.52 8.70 -12.43
N LYS A 244 -9.27 7.65 -11.63
CA LYS A 244 -7.92 7.20 -11.27
C LYS A 244 -7.36 6.13 -12.22
N SER A 245 -8.03 5.81 -13.31
CA SER A 245 -7.65 4.70 -14.21
C SER A 245 -6.20 4.76 -14.69
N VAL A 246 -5.72 5.96 -15.01
CA VAL A 246 -4.32 6.23 -15.39
C VAL A 246 -3.39 5.85 -14.24
N PHE A 247 -3.62 6.38 -13.03
CA PHE A 247 -2.83 6.03 -11.86
C PHE A 247 -2.89 4.53 -11.54
N LEU A 248 -4.07 3.93 -11.48
CA LEU A 248 -4.20 2.52 -11.08
C LEU A 248 -3.53 1.56 -12.06
N THR A 249 -3.43 1.94 -13.35
CA THR A 249 -2.75 1.13 -14.36
C THR A 249 -1.22 1.26 -14.34
N ILE A 250 -0.67 2.32 -13.77
CA ILE A 250 0.79 2.51 -13.66
C ILE A 250 1.33 2.22 -12.26
N PHE A 251 0.47 2.35 -11.24
CA PHE A 251 0.85 2.15 -9.86
C PHE A 251 1.22 0.69 -9.63
N THR A 252 2.46 0.49 -9.20
CA THR A 252 3.05 -0.83 -8.97
C THR A 252 3.40 -0.92 -7.49
N PRO A 253 2.50 -1.44 -6.63
CA PRO A 253 2.74 -1.57 -5.19
C PRO A 253 4.13 -2.09 -4.83
N THR A 254 4.66 -3.08 -5.55
CA THR A 254 5.99 -3.65 -5.26
C THR A 254 7.17 -2.71 -5.50
N LYS A 255 6.96 -1.60 -6.23
CA LYS A 255 7.96 -0.55 -6.44
C LYS A 255 7.84 0.58 -5.41
N CYS A 256 6.81 0.57 -4.57
CA CYS A 256 6.57 1.56 -3.52
C CYS A 256 6.87 0.91 -2.16
N GLU A 257 8.15 0.85 -1.81
CA GLU A 257 8.64 0.15 -0.63
C GLU A 257 7.95 0.61 0.69
N HIS A 258 7.88 1.92 0.94
CA HIS A 258 7.31 2.44 2.18
C HIS A 258 5.79 2.26 2.24
N TYR A 259 5.12 2.25 1.08
CA TYR A 259 3.72 1.85 1.00
C TYR A 259 3.54 0.40 1.45
N LEU A 260 4.38 -0.53 0.99
CA LEU A 260 4.32 -1.92 1.44
C LEU A 260 4.65 -2.08 2.92
N HIS A 261 5.65 -1.34 3.42
CA HIS A 261 6.00 -1.35 4.84
C HIS A 261 4.83 -0.84 5.70
N PHE A 262 4.13 0.23 5.27
CA PHE A 262 2.96 0.74 5.97
C PHE A 262 1.85 -0.31 6.07
N LEU A 263 1.49 -0.96 4.95
CA LEU A 263 0.51 -2.05 4.95
C LEU A 263 0.90 -3.17 5.92
N ARG A 264 2.17 -3.54 5.93
CA ARG A 264 2.70 -4.59 6.80
C ARG A 264 2.62 -4.21 8.27
N ILE A 265 3.00 -2.98 8.62
CA ILE A 265 2.93 -2.44 9.99
C ILE A 265 1.48 -2.51 10.50
N HIS A 266 0.53 -2.14 9.66
CA HIS A 266 -0.89 -2.11 10.02
C HIS A 266 -1.64 -3.44 9.72
N ARG A 267 -0.92 -4.50 9.32
CA ARG A 267 -1.47 -5.82 8.94
C ARG A 267 -2.58 -5.76 7.88
N ILE A 268 -2.54 -4.76 7.01
CA ILE A 268 -3.54 -4.53 5.97
C ILE A 268 -3.20 -5.37 4.74
N LYS A 269 -4.17 -6.18 4.30
CA LYS A 269 -4.10 -6.88 3.01
C LYS A 269 -4.79 -6.06 1.94
N ILE A 270 -4.12 -5.83 0.82
CA ILE A 270 -4.76 -5.20 -0.34
C ILE A 270 -5.52 -6.28 -1.12
N PRO A 271 -6.81 -6.06 -1.44
CA PRO A 271 -7.53 -6.91 -2.38
C PRO A 271 -6.82 -6.89 -3.73
N THR A 272 -6.38 -8.05 -4.22
CA THR A 272 -5.80 -8.19 -5.56
C THR A 272 -6.74 -9.02 -6.40
N VAL A 273 -6.91 -8.64 -7.67
CA VAL A 273 -7.80 -9.33 -8.61
C VAL A 273 -7.41 -10.82 -8.74
N GLY A 274 -6.11 -11.13 -8.62
CA GLY A 274 -5.57 -12.49 -8.67
C GLY A 274 -5.40 -13.20 -7.33
N GLY A 275 -5.84 -12.61 -6.21
CA GLY A 275 -5.65 -13.20 -4.87
C GLY A 275 -6.55 -14.42 -4.60
N GLY A 276 -7.63 -14.59 -5.37
CA GLY A 276 -8.52 -15.75 -5.30
C GLY A 276 -8.17 -16.80 -6.36
N LYS A 277 -8.07 -18.07 -5.97
CA LYS A 277 -7.90 -19.21 -6.91
C LYS A 277 -8.95 -19.22 -8.03
N SER A 278 -10.12 -18.63 -7.79
CA SER A 278 -11.20 -18.54 -8.77
C SER A 278 -10.83 -17.69 -9.98
N PHE A 279 -10.16 -16.54 -9.83
CA PHE A 279 -9.94 -15.63 -10.96
C PHE A 279 -8.90 -16.16 -11.95
N CYS A 280 -7.71 -16.55 -11.45
CA CYS A 280 -6.56 -16.95 -12.27
C CYS A 280 -6.61 -18.40 -12.80
N GLY A 281 -7.38 -19.29 -12.15
CA GLY A 281 -7.42 -20.72 -12.49
C GLY A 281 -8.63 -21.15 -13.31
N SER A 282 -9.55 -20.22 -13.61
CA SER A 282 -10.78 -20.51 -14.35
C SER A 282 -10.69 -20.02 -15.79
N ILE A 283 -11.41 -20.72 -16.67
CA ILE A 283 -11.61 -20.27 -18.04
C ILE A 283 -12.59 -19.08 -18.02
N ARG A 284 -12.20 -17.98 -18.66
CA ARG A 284 -12.91 -16.71 -18.67
C ARG A 284 -13.33 -16.30 -20.08
N ASN A 285 -14.45 -15.61 -20.15
CA ASN A 285 -14.78 -14.75 -21.29
C ASN A 285 -14.35 -13.33 -20.94
N ILE A 286 -13.97 -12.53 -21.93
CA ILE A 286 -13.77 -11.08 -21.78
C ILE A 286 -14.84 -10.41 -22.63
N CYS A 287 -15.80 -9.77 -21.98
CA CYS A 287 -17.02 -9.23 -22.60
C CYS A 287 -17.02 -7.70 -22.47
N LEU A 288 -17.55 -6.98 -23.45
CA LEU A 288 -17.75 -5.54 -23.31
C LEU A 288 -18.86 -5.26 -22.29
N SER A 289 -18.63 -4.42 -21.28
CA SER A 289 -19.60 -4.22 -20.20
C SER A 289 -20.94 -3.65 -20.66
N ASN A 290 -20.93 -2.73 -21.64
CA ASN A 290 -22.16 -2.13 -22.18
C ASN A 290 -22.81 -2.97 -23.28
N SER A 291 -22.16 -4.05 -23.72
CA SER A 291 -22.72 -5.01 -24.68
C SER A 291 -22.12 -6.39 -24.41
N PRO A 292 -22.55 -7.09 -23.35
CA PRO A 292 -21.91 -8.35 -22.89
C PRO A 292 -21.92 -9.50 -23.90
N ASP A 293 -22.76 -9.39 -24.94
CA ASP A 293 -22.77 -10.31 -26.08
C ASP A 293 -21.49 -10.20 -26.93
N ILE A 294 -20.83 -9.04 -26.93
CA ILE A 294 -19.57 -8.81 -27.64
C ILE A 294 -18.41 -9.34 -26.80
N LYS A 295 -17.82 -10.43 -27.27
CA LYS A 295 -16.71 -11.14 -26.61
C LYS A 295 -15.41 -11.00 -27.37
N PHE A 296 -14.30 -11.03 -26.64
CA PHE A 296 -12.99 -11.26 -27.21
C PHE A 296 -12.97 -12.55 -28.01
N LYS A 297 -12.40 -12.50 -29.20
CA LYS A 297 -12.20 -13.67 -30.05
C LYS A 297 -10.80 -13.66 -30.62
N MET A 298 -10.06 -14.73 -30.34
CA MET A 298 -8.81 -15.01 -31.05
C MET A 298 -9.14 -15.72 -32.37
N SER A 299 -8.94 -15.00 -33.48
CA SER A 299 -9.22 -15.49 -34.82
C SER A 299 -8.03 -16.25 -35.39
N SER A 300 -8.27 -17.39 -36.05
CA SER A 300 -7.26 -18.04 -36.92
C SER A 300 -7.11 -17.33 -38.27
N LEU A 301 -8.07 -16.48 -38.63
CA LEU A 301 -8.04 -15.63 -39.82
C LEU A 301 -7.44 -14.26 -39.50
N TYR A 302 -6.94 -13.55 -40.51
CA TYR A 302 -6.37 -12.19 -40.39
C TYR A 302 -5.13 -12.11 -39.50
N TRP A 303 -4.13 -12.97 -39.74
CA TRP A 303 -2.82 -12.89 -39.09
C TRP A 303 -2.88 -12.96 -37.56
N GLY A 304 -3.87 -13.69 -37.02
CA GLY A 304 -4.02 -13.86 -35.57
C GLY A 304 -4.61 -12.66 -34.84
N ARG A 305 -5.28 -11.73 -35.53
CA ARG A 305 -5.88 -10.53 -34.92
C ARG A 305 -6.93 -10.88 -33.87
N ILE A 306 -7.00 -10.06 -32.82
CA ILE A 306 -8.04 -10.16 -31.78
C ILE A 306 -9.22 -9.28 -32.16
N CYS A 307 -10.42 -9.86 -32.17
CA CYS A 307 -11.65 -9.21 -32.62
C CYS A 307 -12.74 -9.26 -31.55
N GLY A 308 -13.74 -8.38 -31.69
CA GLY A 308 -15.04 -8.54 -31.03
C GLY A 308 -15.92 -9.52 -31.81
N SER A 309 -16.68 -10.35 -31.10
CA SER A 309 -17.63 -11.30 -31.70
C SER A 309 -18.92 -11.33 -30.89
N ASP A 310 -20.04 -11.15 -31.57
CA ASP A 310 -21.42 -11.31 -31.06
C ASP A 310 -21.92 -12.78 -31.12
N LYS A 311 -21.19 -13.64 -31.83
CA LYS A 311 -21.54 -15.06 -31.98
C LYS A 311 -21.44 -15.81 -30.64
N LYS A 312 -22.38 -16.73 -30.41
CA LYS A 312 -22.43 -17.64 -29.23
C LYS A 312 -21.08 -18.25 -28.87
N ASN A 313 -20.84 -18.41 -27.56
CA ASN A 313 -19.64 -18.95 -26.91
C ASN A 313 -18.89 -20.00 -27.75
N SER A 314 -17.92 -19.54 -28.54
CA SER A 314 -17.00 -20.42 -29.25
C SER A 314 -15.76 -20.65 -28.41
N ALA A 315 -15.09 -21.79 -28.59
CA ALA A 315 -13.80 -22.05 -27.92
C ALA A 315 -12.75 -20.94 -28.20
N SER A 316 -12.87 -20.24 -29.33
CA SER A 316 -12.02 -19.09 -29.67
C SER A 316 -12.25 -17.83 -28.82
N CYS A 317 -13.28 -17.81 -27.97
CA CYS A 317 -13.59 -16.71 -27.05
C CYS A 317 -13.20 -16.99 -25.59
N LYS A 318 -12.62 -18.17 -25.33
CA LYS A 318 -12.29 -18.64 -23.99
C LYS A 318 -10.80 -18.45 -23.69
N PHE A 319 -10.51 -17.75 -22.60
CA PHE A 319 -9.16 -17.38 -22.19
C PHE A 319 -8.85 -17.81 -20.76
N GLU A 320 -7.58 -17.88 -20.44
CA GLU A 320 -7.07 -18.03 -19.08
C GLU A 320 -6.20 -16.81 -18.76
N LEU A 321 -6.41 -16.21 -17.58
CA LEU A 321 -5.60 -15.09 -17.10
C LEU A 321 -4.49 -15.65 -16.21
N GLU A 322 -3.32 -15.86 -16.81
CA GLU A 322 -2.17 -16.40 -16.12
C GLU A 322 -1.43 -15.27 -15.39
N PRO A 323 -1.27 -15.32 -14.06
CA PRO A 323 -0.52 -14.30 -13.34
C PRO A 323 0.94 -14.31 -13.78
N VAL A 324 1.54 -13.13 -13.93
CA VAL A 324 2.98 -13.01 -14.13
C VAL A 324 3.69 -13.36 -12.82
N GLU A 325 4.71 -14.21 -12.89
CA GLU A 325 5.44 -14.67 -11.72
C GLU A 325 6.00 -13.50 -10.90
N ASN A 326 5.83 -13.55 -9.58
CA ASN A 326 6.23 -12.51 -8.62
C ASN A 326 5.52 -11.14 -8.77
N GLU A 327 4.49 -11.04 -9.62
CA GLU A 327 3.76 -9.79 -9.90
C GLU A 327 2.30 -9.82 -9.42
N ASN A 328 1.93 -10.79 -8.56
CA ASN A 328 0.56 -10.97 -8.07
C ASN A 328 -0.01 -9.71 -7.38
N LEU A 329 0.80 -9.04 -6.56
CA LEU A 329 0.42 -7.78 -5.91
C LEU A 329 0.20 -6.64 -6.90
N ASN A 330 0.71 -6.78 -8.12
CA ASN A 330 0.58 -5.80 -9.16
C ASN A 330 -0.57 -6.12 -10.12
N CYS A 331 -1.33 -7.22 -9.94
CA CYS A 331 -2.45 -7.56 -10.82
C CYS A 331 -2.07 -7.57 -12.32
N ILE A 332 -0.91 -8.17 -12.64
CA ILE A 332 -0.38 -8.28 -14.01
C ILE A 332 -0.58 -9.71 -14.51
N PHE A 333 -1.18 -9.85 -15.69
CA PHE A 333 -1.55 -11.14 -16.26
C PHE A 333 -1.16 -11.26 -17.73
N TYR A 334 -0.86 -12.48 -18.15
CA TYR A 334 -0.96 -12.88 -19.55
C TYR A 334 -2.38 -13.35 -19.85
N ILE A 335 -2.88 -13.06 -21.05
CA ILE A 335 -4.19 -13.54 -21.53
C ILE A 335 -3.93 -14.66 -22.54
N ARG A 336 -4.06 -15.92 -22.12
CA ARG A 336 -3.79 -17.11 -22.95
C ARG A 336 -5.06 -17.65 -23.58
N SER A 337 -5.00 -18.08 -24.83
CA SER A 337 -6.12 -18.78 -25.45
C SER A 337 -6.22 -20.23 -24.95
N THR A 338 -7.44 -20.68 -24.66
CA THR A 338 -7.66 -22.10 -24.34
C THR A 338 -7.73 -22.98 -25.58
N LYS A 339 -8.20 -22.44 -26.72
CA LYS A 339 -8.27 -23.17 -27.99
C LYS A 339 -6.91 -23.32 -28.66
N TYR A 340 -6.12 -22.25 -28.66
CA TYR A 340 -4.77 -22.23 -29.20
C TYR A 340 -3.81 -22.07 -28.02
N SER A 341 -3.57 -23.16 -27.29
CA SER A 341 -2.91 -23.15 -25.98
C SER A 341 -1.57 -22.44 -25.94
N ASP A 342 -0.82 -22.43 -27.04
CA ASP A 342 0.48 -21.79 -27.12
C ASP A 342 0.40 -20.28 -27.42
N TYR A 343 -0.80 -19.71 -27.57
CA TYR A 343 -1.00 -18.36 -28.04
C TYR A 343 -1.56 -17.42 -26.97
N TYR A 344 -0.99 -16.23 -26.94
CA TYR A 344 -1.29 -15.17 -25.99
C TYR A 344 -1.73 -13.90 -26.70
N VAL A 345 -2.56 -13.09 -26.04
CA VAL A 345 -2.94 -11.76 -26.53
C VAL A 345 -1.84 -10.75 -26.19
N TYR A 346 -1.37 -10.04 -27.21
CA TYR A 346 -0.42 -8.93 -27.05
C TYR A 346 -0.86 -7.72 -27.88
N MET A 347 -0.35 -6.55 -27.51
CA MET A 347 -0.54 -5.33 -28.27
C MET A 347 0.68 -5.07 -29.17
N HIS A 348 0.45 -4.71 -30.43
CA HIS A 348 1.50 -4.22 -31.31
C HIS A 348 1.76 -2.73 -31.06
N LYS A 349 2.93 -2.20 -31.46
CA LYS A 349 3.29 -0.76 -31.30
C LYS A 349 2.25 0.21 -31.86
N GLU A 350 1.51 -0.20 -32.88
CA GLU A 350 0.44 0.59 -33.51
C GLU A 350 -0.89 0.55 -32.73
N GLY A 351 -0.99 -0.30 -31.70
CA GLY A 351 -2.15 -0.42 -30.81
C GLY A 351 -3.13 -1.50 -31.18
N ASN A 352 -2.96 -2.15 -32.32
CA ASN A 352 -3.79 -3.30 -32.67
C ASN A 352 -3.37 -4.51 -31.81
N CYS A 353 -4.36 -5.29 -31.36
CA CYS A 353 -4.09 -6.52 -30.60
C CYS A 353 -4.06 -7.75 -31.53
N PHE A 354 -3.09 -8.62 -31.30
CA PHE A 354 -2.87 -9.84 -32.06
C PHE A 354 -2.56 -11.01 -31.12
N SER A 355 -2.47 -12.20 -31.69
CA SER A 355 -2.00 -13.40 -31.01
C SER A 355 -0.49 -13.57 -31.24
N PHE A 356 0.21 -14.02 -30.21
CA PHE A 356 1.64 -14.31 -30.25
C PHE A 356 1.88 -15.72 -29.70
N LYS A 357 2.76 -16.48 -30.36
CA LYS A 357 3.11 -17.84 -29.91
C LYS A 357 4.16 -17.76 -28.80
N GLY A 358 3.85 -18.30 -27.62
CA GLY A 358 4.64 -18.16 -26.41
C GLY A 358 4.35 -16.86 -25.65
N GLN A 359 4.99 -16.66 -24.50
CA GLN A 359 4.77 -15.46 -23.68
C GLN A 359 5.41 -14.21 -24.33
N PRO A 360 4.63 -13.19 -24.72
CA PRO A 360 5.09 -12.06 -25.53
C PRO A 360 5.87 -10.98 -24.76
N GLY A 361 6.30 -11.25 -23.52
CA GLY A 361 6.94 -10.25 -22.67
C GLY A 361 6.01 -9.05 -22.34
N PRO A 362 6.56 -7.86 -22.05
CA PRO A 362 5.81 -6.68 -21.59
C PRO A 362 4.67 -6.21 -22.51
N GLU A 363 4.73 -6.54 -23.80
CA GLU A 363 3.72 -6.22 -24.81
C GLU A 363 2.41 -7.01 -24.65
N GLY A 364 2.44 -8.15 -23.95
CA GLY A 364 1.24 -8.93 -23.60
C GLY A 364 1.14 -9.25 -22.10
N GLN A 365 1.89 -8.54 -21.27
CA GLN A 365 1.63 -8.42 -19.84
C GLN A 365 0.62 -7.30 -19.63
N TRP A 366 -0.54 -7.63 -19.09
CA TRP A 366 -1.67 -6.71 -18.93
C TRP A 366 -1.86 -6.39 -17.46
N LYS A 367 -1.77 -5.11 -17.11
CA LYS A 367 -2.25 -4.60 -15.83
C LYS A 367 -3.78 -4.61 -15.86
N VAL A 368 -4.39 -5.36 -14.95
CA VAL A 368 -5.85 -5.45 -14.81
C VAL A 368 -6.28 -4.67 -13.57
N VAL A 369 -7.14 -3.68 -13.77
CA VAL A 369 -7.72 -2.89 -12.68
C VAL A 369 -9.22 -3.15 -12.65
N GLN A 370 -9.69 -3.62 -11.49
CA GLN A 370 -11.10 -3.85 -11.20
C GLN A 370 -11.71 -2.59 -10.59
N PHE A 371 -12.98 -2.33 -10.84
CA PHE A 371 -13.80 -1.35 -10.11
C PHE A 371 -15.25 -1.83 -10.03
N GLU A 372 -15.93 -1.39 -8.98
CA GLU A 372 -17.34 -1.68 -8.76
C GLU A 372 -18.18 -0.51 -9.30
N ASN A 373 -19.13 -0.81 -10.18
CA ASN A 373 -20.11 0.15 -10.69
C ASN A 373 -21.51 -0.34 -10.33
N GLY A 374 -21.98 0.06 -9.15
CA GLY A 374 -23.19 -0.50 -8.55
C GLY A 374 -23.00 -1.98 -8.22
N SER A 375 -23.83 -2.87 -8.78
CA SER A 375 -23.73 -4.32 -8.60
C SER A 375 -22.83 -5.03 -9.62
N GLN A 376 -22.30 -4.30 -10.61
CA GLN A 376 -21.54 -4.87 -11.72
C GLN A 376 -20.05 -4.63 -11.54
N VAL A 377 -19.26 -5.71 -11.61
CA VAL A 377 -17.80 -5.65 -11.56
C VAL A 377 -17.25 -5.42 -12.96
N GLN A 378 -16.51 -4.34 -13.13
CA GLN A 378 -15.96 -3.92 -14.41
C GLN A 378 -14.43 -3.82 -14.32
N TYR A 379 -13.77 -3.94 -15.47
CA TYR A 379 -12.33 -4.00 -15.57
C TYR A 379 -11.82 -3.09 -16.69
N ILE A 380 -10.67 -2.47 -16.46
CA ILE A 380 -9.84 -1.86 -17.50
C ILE A 380 -8.51 -2.59 -17.57
N MET A 381 -7.92 -2.59 -18.75
CA MET A 381 -6.66 -3.29 -19.01
C MET A 381 -5.71 -2.39 -19.79
N SER A 382 -4.43 -2.39 -19.43
CA SER A 382 -3.38 -1.68 -20.16
C SER A 382 -2.10 -2.52 -20.20
N PRO A 383 -1.38 -2.58 -21.34
CA PRO A 383 -0.16 -3.36 -21.41
C PRO A 383 0.98 -2.65 -20.69
N ILE A 384 1.86 -3.41 -20.03
CA ILE A 384 3.01 -2.86 -19.29
C ILE A 384 3.96 -2.10 -20.22
N LYS A 385 4.12 -2.55 -21.47
CA LYS A 385 5.00 -1.87 -22.45
C LYS A 385 4.55 -0.45 -22.80
N TRP A 386 3.23 -0.21 -22.89
CA TRP A 386 2.65 1.09 -23.21
C TRP A 386 1.62 1.46 -22.14
N PRO A 387 2.09 1.95 -20.99
CA PRO A 387 1.21 2.33 -19.90
C PRO A 387 0.18 3.36 -20.37
N CYS A 388 -1.02 3.30 -19.79
CA CYS A 388 -2.17 4.16 -20.12
C CYS A 388 -2.68 4.02 -21.57
N ARG A 389 -2.21 3.00 -22.31
CA ARG A 389 -2.85 2.57 -23.54
C ARG A 389 -3.91 1.53 -23.20
N PHE A 390 -5.15 1.98 -23.04
CA PHE A 390 -6.25 1.15 -22.56
C PHE A 390 -6.82 0.28 -23.66
N LEU A 391 -7.08 -0.97 -23.31
CA LEU A 391 -7.72 -1.94 -24.18
C LEU A 391 -9.16 -1.52 -24.46
N TYR A 392 -9.51 -1.39 -25.73
CA TYR A 392 -10.85 -0.94 -26.14
C TYR A 392 -11.34 -1.65 -27.42
N LEU A 393 -12.67 -1.64 -27.59
CA LEU A 393 -13.33 -2.10 -28.80
C LEU A 393 -13.29 -1.01 -29.88
N LYS A 394 -12.51 -1.26 -30.94
CA LYS A 394 -12.44 -0.41 -32.12
C LYS A 394 -13.48 -0.87 -33.15
N SER A 395 -14.42 0.01 -33.47
CA SER A 395 -15.31 -0.15 -34.61
C SER A 395 -14.68 0.42 -35.87
N PHE A 396 -14.74 -0.33 -36.97
CA PHE A 396 -14.36 0.13 -38.30
C PHE A 396 -15.54 -0.04 -39.25
N LEU A 397 -15.84 0.99 -40.06
CA LEU A 397 -16.96 1.04 -41.00
C LEU A 397 -18.32 0.72 -40.32
N GLY A 398 -18.73 1.52 -39.32
CA GLY A 398 -20.10 1.48 -38.78
C GLY A 398 -20.52 0.13 -38.18
N ASN A 399 -19.63 -0.50 -37.40
CA ASN A 399 -19.80 -1.80 -36.73
C ASN A 399 -19.70 -3.05 -37.62
N ALA A 400 -19.42 -2.90 -38.92
CA ALA A 400 -19.21 -4.04 -39.82
C ALA A 400 -17.97 -4.88 -39.42
N GLN A 401 -16.97 -4.27 -38.80
CA GLN A 401 -15.80 -4.96 -38.27
C GLN A 401 -15.42 -4.44 -36.89
N LEU A 402 -15.39 -5.36 -35.91
CA LEU A 402 -15.04 -5.09 -34.53
C LEU A 402 -13.66 -5.65 -34.21
N TYR A 403 -12.71 -4.78 -33.91
CA TYR A 403 -11.34 -5.15 -33.57
C TYR A 403 -11.00 -4.73 -32.15
N ILE A 404 -10.11 -5.49 -31.50
CA ILE A 404 -9.56 -5.09 -30.21
C ILE A 404 -8.28 -4.29 -30.44
N GLY A 405 -8.19 -3.13 -29.80
CA GLY A 405 -7.06 -2.23 -29.91
C GLY A 405 -6.75 -1.50 -28.61
N GLY A 406 -5.83 -0.54 -28.70
CA GLY A 406 -5.40 0.30 -27.59
C GLY A 406 -5.65 1.78 -27.88
N THR A 407 -6.26 2.49 -26.93
CA THR A 407 -6.50 3.94 -26.97
C THR A 407 -5.79 4.64 -25.80
N TYR A 408 -5.32 5.87 -26.01
CA TYR A 408 -4.85 6.74 -24.92
C TYR A 408 -5.97 7.63 -24.38
N ASP A 409 -7.06 7.80 -25.14
CA ASP A 409 -8.20 8.63 -24.78
C ASP A 409 -9.28 7.76 -24.14
N LEU A 410 -9.10 7.47 -22.86
CA LEU A 410 -10.01 6.63 -22.09
C LEU A 410 -11.36 7.32 -21.86
N GLU A 411 -11.38 8.64 -21.69
CA GLU A 411 -12.62 9.39 -21.48
C GLU A 411 -13.52 9.35 -22.72
N ALA A 412 -12.97 9.61 -23.92
CA ALA A 412 -13.76 9.56 -25.14
C ALA A 412 -14.17 8.14 -25.55
N ASN A 413 -13.49 7.11 -25.03
CA ASN A 413 -13.73 5.70 -25.37
C ASN A 413 -14.14 4.86 -24.15
N LYS A 414 -14.74 5.51 -23.13
CA LYS A 414 -15.09 4.85 -21.87
C LYS A 414 -15.91 3.60 -22.10
N ASP A 415 -17.03 3.73 -22.81
CA ASP A 415 -17.99 2.65 -23.05
C ASP A 415 -17.41 1.47 -23.85
N GLN A 416 -16.35 1.72 -24.63
CA GLN A 416 -15.64 0.71 -25.41
C GLN A 416 -14.45 0.09 -24.65
N SER A 417 -14.08 0.64 -23.49
CA SER A 417 -12.89 0.23 -22.71
C SER A 417 -13.23 -0.45 -21.39
N LEU A 418 -14.51 -0.54 -21.04
CA LEU A 418 -15.02 -1.25 -19.86
C LEU A 418 -15.31 -2.70 -20.19
N TRP A 419 -14.69 -3.62 -19.45
CA TRP A 419 -14.79 -5.06 -19.66
C TRP A 419 -15.42 -5.77 -18.47
N GLU A 420 -16.13 -6.86 -18.73
CA GLU A 420 -16.47 -7.88 -17.74
C GLU A 420 -15.63 -9.13 -17.99
N ILE A 421 -15.27 -9.83 -16.91
CA ILE A 421 -14.45 -11.06 -16.97
C ILE A 421 -15.17 -12.22 -16.25
N PRO A 422 -16.34 -12.66 -16.75
CA PRO A 422 -17.08 -13.77 -16.14
C PRO A 422 -16.40 -15.12 -16.39
N GLU A 423 -16.70 -16.09 -15.53
CA GLU A 423 -16.35 -17.50 -15.75
C GLU A 423 -17.17 -18.06 -16.94
N ALA A 424 -16.55 -18.92 -17.77
CA ALA A 424 -16.97 -19.19 -19.15
C ALA A 424 -17.67 -20.52 -19.45
#